data_AF-A0A496YHR1-F1
#
_entry.id   AF-A0A496YHR1-F1
#
_cell.length_a   1.000
_cell.length_b   1.000
_cell.length_c   1.000
_cell.angle_alpha   90.00
_cell.angle_beta   90.00
_cell.angle_gamma   90.00
#
_symmetry.space_group_name_H-M   'P 1'
#
loop_
_entity.id
_entity.type
_entity.pdbx_description
1 polymer ?
#
loop_
_entity_poly.entity_id
_entity_poly.type
_entity_poly.pdbx_seq_one_letter_code
_entity_poly.pdbx_strand_id
1 'polypeptide(L)'
;MLDVGRHPNINLMAYSEVEKVEGQVGAFKVTVRKKARYVDEDKCTGCGACEEKCPTVVPDAFNEGLGTRKAIYAYFAQGIPSTRTIDPDHCRQLNGKKCGICKKTCQADAVNFDQKDQMVELDVGAIIVAAGYDVFDPSRIPEYRYNEIPNVVTAIEFERLLSASGPTGGHVYRPSDLAAKAKIEELEKKLKKAQKTLQRYEEKFGQDSEAFYKQYQAGDFGEDEERKKWAAKYEEYLGIAKPLEQMKKEAEGFGSAKRLAFIQCVGSRDFRFYPFCSGYCCMHSIKEAIIAHEHEPETTSTIFGMDIRAVGKGFEEYKIRGGNQSGITYTRGRVAEIVEGENHNPIVFYEDTRERRVKSEEFDMVILATACAPTKGIATLAKTLGIELDDYGFVKTSPVSPVDSTVPGIFVCGCAESPMDVPESVAQASSAAQRAAEVVALQSLEKEKAVA
;
A
#
# COMPACT_ATOMS: atom_id res chain seq x y z
N MET A 1 -5.26 17.90 6.99
CA MET A 1 -6.27 17.49 5.98
C MET A 1 -7.63 18.15 6.20
N LEU A 2 -8.20 18.07 7.41
CA LEU A 2 -9.51 18.68 7.71
C LEU A 2 -9.55 20.19 7.42
N ASP A 3 -8.54 20.94 7.85
CA ASP A 3 -8.47 22.40 7.63
C ASP A 3 -8.49 22.75 6.14
N VAL A 4 -7.66 22.07 5.34
CA VAL A 4 -7.63 22.22 3.87
C VAL A 4 -9.00 21.96 3.25
N GLY A 5 -9.71 20.93 3.71
CA GLY A 5 -11.04 20.59 3.19
C GLY A 5 -12.16 21.56 3.56
N ARG A 6 -11.93 22.52 4.46
CA ARG A 6 -12.93 23.50 4.93
C ARG A 6 -12.47 24.95 4.79
N HIS A 7 -11.27 25.19 4.27
CA HIS A 7 -10.70 26.53 4.23
C HIS A 7 -11.40 27.38 3.17
N PRO A 8 -11.87 28.61 3.49
CA PRO A 8 -12.66 29.43 2.56
C PRO A 8 -11.90 29.86 1.31
N ASN A 9 -10.57 29.93 1.39
CA ASN A 9 -9.69 30.29 0.27
C ASN A 9 -8.99 29.10 -0.40
N ILE A 10 -9.36 27.85 -0.07
CA ILE A 10 -8.80 26.67 -0.72
C ILE A 10 -9.92 25.87 -1.36
N ASN A 11 -9.84 25.70 -2.67
CA ASN A 11 -10.71 24.79 -3.41
C ASN A 11 -10.03 23.42 -3.54
N LEU A 12 -10.44 22.44 -2.74
CA LEU A 12 -9.88 21.08 -2.79
C LEU A 12 -10.52 20.27 -3.92
N MET A 13 -9.77 20.08 -5.02
CA MET A 13 -10.18 19.24 -6.16
C MET A 13 -9.62 17.82 -6.05
N ALA A 14 -10.12 17.04 -5.08
CA ALA A 14 -9.71 15.64 -4.94
C ALA A 14 -10.19 14.77 -6.12
N TYR A 15 -9.50 13.67 -6.39
CA TYR A 15 -9.77 12.77 -7.53
C TYR A 15 -9.82 13.52 -8.88
N SER A 16 -8.87 14.45 -9.05
CA SER A 16 -8.72 15.28 -10.23
C SER A 16 -7.25 15.33 -10.64
N GLU A 17 -6.99 15.54 -11.93
CA GLU A 17 -5.64 15.60 -12.49
C GLU A 17 -5.48 16.81 -13.42
N VAL A 18 -4.27 17.39 -13.45
CA VAL A 18 -3.95 18.48 -14.38
C VAL A 18 -3.71 17.90 -15.77
N GLU A 19 -4.46 18.37 -16.75
CA GLU A 19 -4.38 17.92 -18.15
C GLU A 19 -3.48 18.81 -19.00
N LYS A 20 -3.58 20.13 -18.78
CA LYS A 20 -2.94 21.13 -19.63
C LYS A 20 -2.61 22.37 -18.82
N VAL A 21 -1.45 22.95 -19.08
CA VAL A 21 -1.05 24.26 -18.57
C VAL A 21 -0.55 25.10 -19.75
N GLU A 22 -1.07 26.31 -19.85
CA GLU A 22 -0.68 27.31 -20.84
C GLU A 22 -0.44 28.65 -20.17
N GLY A 23 0.25 29.56 -20.87
CA GLY A 23 0.54 30.89 -20.38
C GLY A 23 1.93 31.00 -19.78
N GLN A 24 2.12 31.99 -18.92
CA GLN A 24 3.41 32.36 -18.35
C GLN A 24 3.24 32.78 -16.90
N VAL A 25 4.37 33.01 -16.21
CA VAL A 25 4.39 33.48 -14.82
C VAL A 25 3.31 34.52 -14.56
N GLY A 26 2.44 34.20 -13.60
CA GLY A 26 1.38 35.09 -13.18
C GLY A 26 0.10 35.10 -14.07
N ALA A 27 0.08 34.42 -15.19
CA ALA A 27 -1.10 34.32 -16.05
C ALA A 27 -1.16 32.93 -16.68
N PHE A 28 -1.21 31.90 -15.84
CA PHE A 28 -1.39 30.53 -16.29
C PHE A 28 -2.87 30.21 -16.45
N LYS A 29 -3.20 29.52 -17.54
CA LYS A 29 -4.49 28.87 -17.75
C LYS A 29 -4.30 27.36 -17.57
N VAL A 30 -4.94 26.79 -16.56
CA VAL A 30 -4.81 25.38 -16.18
C VAL A 30 -6.12 24.66 -16.46
N THR A 31 -6.06 23.56 -17.21
CA THR A 31 -7.19 22.64 -17.40
C THR A 31 -7.03 21.47 -16.46
N VAL A 32 -8.04 21.26 -15.59
CA VAL A 32 -8.10 20.16 -14.63
C VAL A 32 -9.22 19.21 -15.02
N ARG A 33 -8.90 17.92 -15.17
CA ARG A 33 -9.90 16.86 -15.31
C ARG A 33 -10.35 16.40 -13.93
N LYS A 34 -11.56 16.73 -13.54
CA LYS A 34 -12.25 16.16 -12.38
C LYS A 34 -12.86 14.82 -12.78
N LYS A 35 -12.32 13.72 -12.25
CA LYS A 35 -12.75 12.36 -12.62
C LYS A 35 -14.12 12.05 -12.03
N ALA A 36 -14.93 11.28 -12.76
CA ALA A 36 -16.22 10.81 -12.28
C ALA A 36 -16.04 9.85 -11.09
N ARG A 37 -16.52 10.23 -9.92
CA ARG A 37 -16.57 9.33 -8.76
C ARG A 37 -17.69 8.30 -8.85
N TYR A 38 -18.66 8.55 -9.73
CA TYR A 38 -19.99 7.94 -9.77
C TYR A 38 -20.78 8.08 -8.46
N VAL A 39 -20.40 9.08 -7.66
CA VAL A 39 -20.99 9.47 -6.40
C VAL A 39 -20.94 11.00 -6.33
N ASP A 40 -22.10 11.60 -6.17
CA ASP A 40 -22.28 13.03 -5.96
C ASP A 40 -21.72 13.42 -4.58
N GLU A 41 -20.66 14.23 -4.59
CA GLU A 41 -19.91 14.61 -3.39
C GLU A 41 -20.74 15.46 -2.44
N ASP A 42 -21.63 16.32 -2.97
CA ASP A 42 -22.43 17.25 -2.17
C ASP A 42 -23.58 16.53 -1.44
N LYS A 43 -24.01 15.37 -1.97
CA LYS A 43 -25.03 14.52 -1.35
C LYS A 43 -24.43 13.42 -0.47
N CYS A 44 -23.20 13.00 -0.72
CA CYS A 44 -22.61 11.86 0.00
C CYS A 44 -22.37 12.20 1.48
N THR A 45 -22.90 11.37 2.38
CA THR A 45 -22.84 11.63 3.82
C THR A 45 -21.69 10.93 4.56
N GLY A 46 -20.80 10.20 3.88
CA GLY A 46 -19.74 9.52 4.64
C GLY A 46 -20.20 8.27 5.42
N CYS A 47 -21.41 7.71 5.21
CA CYS A 47 -21.92 6.59 6.04
C CYS A 47 -21.43 5.15 5.75
N GLY A 48 -21.10 4.77 4.50
CA GLY A 48 -20.49 3.47 4.19
C GLY A 48 -21.45 2.31 3.91
N ALA A 49 -22.76 2.50 4.07
CA ALA A 49 -23.77 1.46 3.84
C ALA A 49 -23.74 0.85 2.42
N CYS A 50 -23.30 1.63 1.42
CA CYS A 50 -23.13 1.15 0.05
C CYS A 50 -21.94 0.19 -0.12
N GLU A 51 -20.89 0.36 0.67
CA GLU A 51 -19.69 -0.50 0.67
C GLU A 51 -20.05 -1.88 1.21
N GLU A 52 -20.72 -1.94 2.37
CA GLU A 52 -21.14 -3.18 3.02
C GLU A 52 -21.96 -4.11 2.12
N LYS A 53 -22.82 -3.52 1.26
CA LYS A 53 -23.69 -4.28 0.35
C LYS A 53 -23.05 -4.60 -1.00
N CYS A 54 -21.88 -4.05 -1.30
CA CYS A 54 -21.24 -4.28 -2.58
C CYS A 54 -20.70 -5.72 -2.68
N PRO A 55 -21.11 -6.50 -3.70
CA PRO A 55 -20.70 -7.90 -3.84
C PRO A 55 -19.33 -8.08 -4.50
N THR A 56 -18.73 -7.01 -5.05
CA THR A 56 -17.41 -7.10 -5.69
C THR A 56 -16.34 -6.81 -4.67
N VAL A 57 -15.40 -7.75 -4.53
CA VAL A 57 -14.19 -7.63 -3.71
C VAL A 57 -13.03 -7.28 -4.65
N VAL A 58 -12.21 -6.31 -4.25
CA VAL A 58 -11.06 -5.80 -5.00
C VAL A 58 -9.87 -5.72 -4.05
N PRO A 59 -8.63 -6.03 -4.47
CA PRO A 59 -7.45 -5.77 -3.66
C PRO A 59 -7.40 -4.32 -3.20
N ASP A 60 -7.04 -4.11 -1.94
CA ASP A 60 -6.98 -2.77 -1.37
C ASP A 60 -5.62 -2.11 -1.63
N ALA A 61 -5.60 -1.22 -2.62
CA ALA A 61 -4.39 -0.50 -3.02
C ALA A 61 -3.81 0.39 -1.91
N PHE A 62 -4.64 0.95 -1.01
CA PHE A 62 -4.12 1.76 0.11
C PHE A 62 -3.40 0.90 1.15
N ASN A 63 -3.78 -0.36 1.25
CA ASN A 63 -3.16 -1.34 2.13
C ASN A 63 -2.15 -2.23 1.37
N GLU A 64 -1.56 -1.74 0.28
CA GLU A 64 -0.55 -2.45 -0.52
C GLU A 64 -1.01 -3.85 -1.00
N GLY A 65 -2.32 -4.05 -1.17
CA GLY A 65 -2.88 -5.35 -1.55
C GLY A 65 -2.94 -6.39 -0.43
N LEU A 66 -2.49 -6.06 0.78
CA LEU A 66 -2.55 -6.93 1.98
C LEU A 66 -3.96 -7.09 2.55
N GLY A 67 -4.92 -6.32 2.03
CA GLY A 67 -6.33 -6.37 2.38
C GLY A 67 -7.23 -6.35 1.16
N THR A 68 -8.53 -6.32 1.42
CA THR A 68 -9.52 -6.18 0.36
C THR A 68 -10.46 -5.03 0.65
N ARG A 69 -10.88 -4.35 -0.41
CA ARG A 69 -11.94 -3.35 -0.41
C ARG A 69 -13.08 -3.78 -1.33
N LYS A 70 -14.06 -2.90 -1.47
CA LYS A 70 -15.18 -3.08 -2.40
C LYS A 70 -15.00 -2.20 -3.63
N ALA A 71 -15.79 -2.47 -4.68
CA ALA A 71 -15.77 -1.64 -5.89
C ALA A 71 -16.27 -0.21 -5.63
N ILE A 72 -17.21 0.00 -4.71
CA ILE A 72 -17.49 1.32 -4.13
C ILE A 72 -16.77 1.41 -2.79
N TYR A 73 -15.98 2.46 -2.57
CA TYR A 73 -15.04 2.52 -1.46
C TYR A 73 -14.76 3.97 -1.03
N ALA A 74 -14.32 4.14 0.21
CA ALA A 74 -13.48 5.27 0.62
C ALA A 74 -11.99 4.85 0.50
N TYR A 75 -11.10 5.77 0.10
CA TYR A 75 -9.68 5.41 -0.09
C TYR A 75 -9.00 5.01 1.22
N PHE A 76 -9.34 5.70 2.31
CA PHE A 76 -9.02 5.32 3.70
C PHE A 76 -10.00 6.01 4.65
N ALA A 77 -10.07 5.55 5.91
CA ALA A 77 -11.11 5.96 6.86
C ALA A 77 -11.16 7.47 7.15
N GLN A 78 -10.00 8.15 7.19
CA GLN A 78 -9.88 9.58 7.47
C GLN A 78 -9.73 10.43 6.19
N GLY A 79 -10.04 9.87 5.03
CA GLY A 79 -9.94 10.56 3.74
C GLY A 79 -10.81 11.81 3.67
N ILE A 80 -10.24 12.89 3.11
CA ILE A 80 -10.92 14.16 2.86
C ILE A 80 -10.88 14.44 1.35
N PRO A 81 -12.02 14.73 0.68
CA PRO A 81 -13.38 14.76 1.22
C PRO A 81 -13.86 13.38 1.69
N SER A 82 -14.72 13.35 2.71
CA SER A 82 -15.29 12.13 3.27
C SER A 82 -16.41 11.59 2.37
N THR A 83 -16.03 11.17 1.17
CA THR A 83 -16.92 10.69 0.10
C THR A 83 -16.50 9.31 -0.41
N ARG A 84 -17.35 8.70 -1.23
CA ARG A 84 -17.11 7.40 -1.87
C ARG A 84 -16.76 7.60 -3.32
N THR A 85 -16.06 6.61 -3.86
CA THR A 85 -15.74 6.50 -5.27
C THR A 85 -16.09 5.10 -5.72
N ILE A 86 -16.66 4.98 -6.92
CA ILE A 86 -16.86 3.68 -7.58
C ILE A 86 -15.70 3.48 -8.54
N ASP A 87 -14.97 2.39 -8.34
CA ASP A 87 -13.97 1.86 -9.24
C ASP A 87 -14.66 1.32 -10.52
N PRO A 88 -14.49 1.99 -11.68
CA PRO A 88 -15.15 1.59 -12.91
C PRO A 88 -14.68 0.23 -13.42
N ASP A 89 -13.41 -0.13 -13.21
CA ASP A 89 -12.81 -1.36 -13.73
C ASP A 89 -13.39 -2.61 -13.05
N HIS A 90 -13.84 -2.46 -11.81
CA HIS A 90 -14.37 -3.57 -11.00
C HIS A 90 -15.89 -3.50 -10.77
N CYS A 91 -16.53 -2.36 -11.04
CA CYS A 91 -17.97 -2.20 -10.82
C CYS A 91 -18.79 -3.05 -11.78
N ARG A 92 -19.65 -3.93 -11.26
CA ARG A 92 -20.52 -4.78 -12.09
C ARG A 92 -21.47 -3.96 -12.96
N GLN A 93 -22.07 -2.89 -12.41
CA GLN A 93 -23.05 -2.07 -13.13
C GLN A 93 -22.41 -1.29 -14.28
N LEU A 94 -21.24 -0.68 -14.05
CA LEU A 94 -20.52 0.08 -15.07
C LEU A 94 -19.97 -0.84 -16.17
N ASN A 95 -19.66 -2.09 -15.83
CA ASN A 95 -19.24 -3.13 -16.77
C ASN A 95 -20.43 -3.94 -17.38
N GLY A 96 -21.64 -3.37 -17.41
CA GLY A 96 -22.79 -3.95 -18.11
C GLY A 96 -23.44 -5.18 -17.46
N LYS A 97 -23.05 -5.56 -16.23
CA LYS A 97 -23.66 -6.67 -15.48
C LYS A 97 -24.78 -6.16 -14.59
N LYS A 98 -25.83 -6.98 -14.39
CA LYS A 98 -26.98 -6.66 -13.53
C LYS A 98 -26.53 -6.42 -12.07
N CYS A 99 -26.51 -5.15 -11.64
CA CYS A 99 -26.20 -4.73 -10.27
C CYS A 99 -26.95 -3.42 -9.94
N GLY A 100 -26.36 -2.55 -9.10
CA GLY A 100 -26.98 -1.29 -8.65
C GLY A 100 -27.42 -1.29 -7.18
N ILE A 101 -26.97 -2.27 -6.38
CA ILE A 101 -27.33 -2.36 -4.96
C ILE A 101 -26.87 -1.13 -4.16
N CYS A 102 -25.70 -0.57 -4.47
CA CYS A 102 -25.20 0.64 -3.81
C CYS A 102 -26.14 1.85 -4.02
N LYS A 103 -26.74 2.00 -5.21
CA LYS A 103 -27.73 3.05 -5.48
C LYS A 103 -29.02 2.82 -4.68
N LYS A 104 -29.52 1.58 -4.64
CA LYS A 104 -30.73 1.22 -3.86
C LYS A 104 -30.57 1.41 -2.35
N THR A 105 -29.37 1.16 -1.83
CA THR A 105 -29.07 1.29 -0.39
C THR A 105 -28.76 2.74 0.02
N CYS A 106 -28.39 3.62 -0.92
CA CYS A 106 -27.98 4.99 -0.61
C CYS A 106 -29.20 5.86 -0.27
N GLN A 107 -29.39 6.16 1.02
CA GLN A 107 -30.48 7.02 1.48
C GLN A 107 -30.36 8.48 1.01
N ALA A 108 -29.13 8.94 0.75
CA ALA A 108 -28.86 10.31 0.29
C ALA A 108 -28.99 10.46 -1.24
N ASP A 109 -29.31 9.38 -1.97
CA ASP A 109 -29.38 9.35 -3.44
C ASP A 109 -28.13 9.97 -4.12
N ALA A 110 -26.95 9.69 -3.56
CA ALA A 110 -25.68 10.22 -4.05
C ALA A 110 -25.09 9.39 -5.20
N VAL A 111 -25.46 8.12 -5.36
CA VAL A 111 -24.85 7.24 -6.37
C VAL A 111 -25.38 7.56 -7.78
N ASN A 112 -24.48 7.98 -8.67
CA ASN A 112 -24.80 8.35 -10.05
C ASN A 112 -23.86 7.67 -11.06
N PHE A 113 -24.33 6.57 -11.66
CA PHE A 113 -23.56 5.83 -12.68
C PHE A 113 -23.38 6.57 -14.01
N ASP A 114 -24.19 7.60 -14.25
CA ASP A 114 -24.12 8.39 -15.49
C ASP A 114 -23.21 9.62 -15.36
N GLN A 115 -22.57 9.79 -14.19
CA GLN A 115 -21.58 10.85 -13.97
C GLN A 115 -20.42 10.70 -14.97
N LYS A 116 -20.00 11.82 -15.56
CA LYS A 116 -18.87 11.90 -16.49
C LYS A 116 -17.78 12.78 -15.92
N ASP A 117 -16.57 12.58 -16.40
CA ASP A 117 -15.45 13.48 -16.14
C ASP A 117 -15.81 14.91 -16.56
N GLN A 118 -15.32 15.87 -15.79
CA GLN A 118 -15.54 17.30 -16.04
C GLN A 118 -14.19 17.97 -16.28
N MET A 119 -14.13 18.83 -17.30
CA MET A 119 -12.99 19.70 -17.54
C MET A 119 -13.26 21.06 -16.91
N VAL A 120 -12.40 21.46 -15.99
CA VAL A 120 -12.47 22.74 -15.28
C VAL A 120 -11.28 23.58 -15.71
N GLU A 121 -11.55 24.79 -16.20
CA GLU A 121 -10.50 25.78 -16.49
C GLU A 121 -10.29 26.69 -15.28
N LEU A 122 -9.03 26.91 -14.92
CA LEU A 122 -8.62 27.76 -13.81
C LEU A 122 -7.58 28.77 -14.30
N ASP A 123 -7.76 30.04 -13.94
CA ASP A 123 -6.74 31.08 -14.10
C ASP A 123 -5.94 31.18 -12.81
N VAL A 124 -4.62 30.94 -12.88
CA VAL A 124 -3.74 30.93 -11.71
C VAL A 124 -2.47 31.74 -11.96
N GLY A 125 -1.98 32.42 -10.92
CA GLY A 125 -0.74 33.20 -11.01
C GLY A 125 0.54 32.40 -10.79
N ALA A 126 0.47 31.33 -10.01
CA ALA A 126 1.62 30.48 -9.70
C ALA A 126 1.18 29.03 -9.53
N ILE A 127 2.12 28.11 -9.73
CA ILE A 127 1.91 26.67 -9.60
C ILE A 127 2.95 26.11 -8.63
N ILE A 128 2.54 25.22 -7.73
CA ILE A 128 3.46 24.50 -6.83
C ILE A 128 3.28 23.00 -7.07
N VAL A 129 4.37 22.32 -7.41
CA VAL A 129 4.43 20.87 -7.63
C VAL A 129 4.77 20.18 -6.31
N ALA A 130 3.78 19.48 -5.76
CA ALA A 130 3.91 18.68 -4.53
C ALA A 130 3.48 17.23 -4.77
N ALA A 131 3.88 16.66 -5.92
CA ALA A 131 3.43 15.33 -6.37
C ALA A 131 3.99 14.16 -5.54
N GLY A 132 4.92 14.43 -4.62
CA GLY A 132 5.50 13.42 -3.74
C GLY A 132 6.39 12.43 -4.48
N TYR A 133 6.35 11.17 -4.04
CA TYR A 133 7.25 10.10 -4.46
C TYR A 133 6.52 8.75 -4.47
N ASP A 134 7.11 7.77 -5.16
CA ASP A 134 6.75 6.36 -5.05
C ASP A 134 7.90 5.59 -4.37
N VAL A 135 7.67 4.34 -3.96
CA VAL A 135 8.74 3.49 -3.42
C VAL A 135 9.38 2.64 -4.52
N PHE A 136 10.68 2.37 -4.38
CA PHE A 136 11.41 1.46 -5.25
C PHE A 136 10.83 0.04 -5.18
N ASP A 137 10.63 -0.61 -6.34
CA ASP A 137 10.23 -2.00 -6.43
C ASP A 137 11.42 -2.94 -6.15
N PRO A 138 11.44 -3.65 -5.01
CA PRO A 138 12.55 -4.51 -4.65
C PRO A 138 12.60 -5.83 -5.44
N SER A 139 11.61 -6.15 -6.28
CA SER A 139 11.66 -7.32 -7.17
C SER A 139 12.83 -7.26 -8.17
N ARG A 140 13.36 -6.06 -8.38
CA ARG A 140 14.57 -5.78 -9.18
C ARG A 140 15.88 -6.23 -8.50
N ILE A 141 15.84 -6.63 -7.23
CA ILE A 141 16.96 -7.18 -6.46
C ILE A 141 16.62 -8.66 -6.18
N PRO A 142 16.89 -9.57 -7.13
CA PRO A 142 16.48 -10.97 -7.01
C PRO A 142 17.11 -11.65 -5.79
N GLU A 143 18.27 -11.20 -5.33
CA GLU A 143 18.95 -11.73 -4.15
C GLU A 143 18.13 -11.54 -2.85
N TYR A 144 17.16 -10.61 -2.84
CA TYR A 144 16.28 -10.37 -1.69
C TYR A 144 14.95 -11.12 -1.78
N ARG A 145 14.67 -11.82 -2.89
CA ARG A 145 13.53 -12.74 -3.03
C ARG A 145 12.17 -12.15 -2.62
N TYR A 146 12.01 -10.84 -2.82
CA TYR A 146 10.74 -10.14 -2.66
C TYR A 146 9.72 -10.69 -3.66
N ASN A 147 8.49 -10.97 -3.20
CA ASN A 147 7.42 -11.74 -3.88
C ASN A 147 7.64 -13.26 -3.99
N GLU A 148 8.80 -13.79 -3.64
CA GLU A 148 9.03 -15.24 -3.63
C GLU A 148 8.85 -15.82 -2.21
N ILE A 149 9.42 -15.14 -1.20
CA ILE A 149 9.28 -15.52 0.20
C ILE A 149 8.15 -14.68 0.80
N PRO A 150 7.03 -15.28 1.26
CA PRO A 150 5.87 -14.53 1.75
C PRO A 150 6.18 -13.55 2.88
N ASN A 151 7.15 -13.90 3.73
CA ASN A 151 7.53 -13.11 4.91
C ASN A 151 8.64 -12.08 4.63
N VAL A 152 8.96 -11.81 3.36
CA VAL A 152 9.78 -10.67 2.93
C VAL A 152 8.85 -9.59 2.40
N VAL A 153 8.71 -8.52 3.17
CA VAL A 153 7.82 -7.38 2.88
C VAL A 153 8.62 -6.09 2.73
N THR A 154 8.05 -5.09 2.08
CA THR A 154 8.55 -3.72 2.08
C THR A 154 8.19 -3.00 3.38
N ALA A 155 8.90 -1.91 3.66
CA ALA A 155 8.59 -1.05 4.79
C ALA A 155 7.19 -0.42 4.70
N ILE A 156 6.70 -0.11 3.50
CA ILE A 156 5.34 0.45 3.35
C ILE A 156 4.27 -0.62 3.64
N GLU A 157 4.46 -1.86 3.17
CA GLU A 157 3.61 -2.99 3.53
C GLU A 157 3.61 -3.22 5.05
N PHE A 158 4.78 -3.20 5.67
CA PHE A 158 4.92 -3.33 7.12
C PHE A 158 4.22 -2.19 7.88
N GLU A 159 4.33 -0.94 7.42
CA GLU A 159 3.59 0.19 7.97
C GLU A 159 2.08 -0.03 7.90
N ARG A 160 1.57 -0.63 6.80
CA ARG A 160 0.14 -0.98 6.70
C ARG A 160 -0.24 -2.07 7.71
N LEU A 161 0.60 -3.09 7.93
CA LEU A 161 0.38 -4.11 8.96
C LEU A 161 0.39 -3.50 10.38
N LEU A 162 1.31 -2.59 10.68
CA LEU A 162 1.39 -1.92 11.98
C LEU A 162 0.26 -0.92 12.23
N SER A 163 -0.41 -0.44 11.18
CA SER A 163 -1.47 0.54 11.30
C SER A 163 -2.70 -0.04 12.01
N ALA A 164 -3.21 0.66 13.02
CA ALA A 164 -4.46 0.29 13.70
C ALA A 164 -5.68 0.28 12.76
N SER A 165 -5.67 1.09 11.69
CA SER A 165 -6.67 1.08 10.62
C SER A 165 -6.27 0.21 9.42
N GLY A 166 -5.17 -0.53 9.54
CA GLY A 166 -4.65 -1.46 8.54
C GLY A 166 -5.33 -2.83 8.60
N PRO A 167 -4.93 -3.75 7.70
CA PRO A 167 -5.60 -5.04 7.52
C PRO A 167 -5.47 -5.99 8.72
N THR A 168 -4.46 -5.80 9.57
CA THR A 168 -4.22 -6.62 10.77
C THR A 168 -4.53 -5.89 12.08
N GLY A 169 -5.11 -4.69 12.01
CA GLY A 169 -5.46 -3.90 13.20
C GLY A 169 -4.26 -3.51 14.08
N GLY A 170 -3.04 -3.49 13.51
CA GLY A 170 -1.80 -3.19 14.21
C GLY A 170 -1.03 -4.41 14.74
N HIS A 171 -1.53 -5.62 14.54
CA HIS A 171 -0.82 -6.84 14.93
C HIS A 171 0.22 -7.27 13.89
N VAL A 172 1.37 -7.71 14.38
CA VAL A 172 2.55 -8.09 13.58
C VAL A 172 2.46 -9.54 13.11
N TYR A 173 1.42 -9.91 12.36
CA TYR A 173 1.28 -11.28 11.85
C TYR A 173 2.17 -11.53 10.63
N ARG A 174 2.69 -12.76 10.51
CA ARG A 174 3.41 -13.20 9.31
C ARG A 174 2.46 -13.31 8.10
N PRO A 175 2.79 -12.72 6.93
CA PRO A 175 1.97 -12.86 5.73
C PRO A 175 1.72 -14.33 5.32
N SER A 176 2.69 -15.23 5.50
CA SER A 176 2.49 -16.68 5.27
C SER A 176 1.31 -17.24 6.07
N ASP A 177 1.21 -16.85 7.34
CA ASP A 177 0.21 -17.37 8.27
C ASP A 177 -1.17 -16.79 7.96
N LEU A 178 -1.23 -15.53 7.55
CA LEU A 178 -2.47 -14.90 7.07
C LEU A 178 -3.00 -15.59 5.82
N ALA A 179 -2.12 -15.87 4.85
CA ALA A 179 -2.48 -16.59 3.63
C ALA A 179 -2.98 -18.01 3.94
N ALA A 180 -2.30 -18.72 4.84
CA ALA A 180 -2.71 -20.05 5.28
C ALA A 180 -4.08 -20.02 5.98
N LYS A 181 -4.33 -19.07 6.89
CA LYS A 181 -5.64 -18.88 7.54
C LYS A 181 -6.77 -18.62 6.53
N ALA A 182 -6.53 -17.75 5.55
CA ALA A 182 -7.53 -17.47 4.50
C ALA A 182 -7.86 -18.72 3.68
N LYS A 183 -6.85 -19.52 3.35
CA LYS A 183 -7.04 -20.79 2.63
C LYS A 183 -7.76 -21.85 3.47
N ILE A 184 -7.49 -21.92 4.77
CA ILE A 184 -8.24 -22.77 5.72
C ILE A 184 -9.72 -22.39 5.70
N GLU A 185 -10.06 -21.09 5.83
CA GLU A 185 -11.45 -20.63 5.82
C GLU A 185 -12.17 -20.97 4.50
N GLU A 186 -11.46 -20.85 3.37
CA GLU A 186 -11.99 -21.25 2.06
C GLU A 186 -12.27 -22.76 1.98
N LEU A 187 -11.33 -23.58 2.44
CA LEU A 187 -11.45 -25.04 2.47
C LEU A 187 -12.56 -25.49 3.42
N GLU A 188 -12.74 -24.85 4.57
CA GLU A 188 -13.86 -25.12 5.48
C GLU A 188 -15.22 -24.87 4.82
N LYS A 189 -15.35 -23.76 4.08
CA LYS A 189 -16.57 -23.46 3.31
C LYS A 189 -16.83 -24.50 2.24
N LYS A 190 -15.78 -24.99 1.56
CA LYS A 190 -15.88 -26.06 0.55
C LYS A 190 -16.25 -27.40 1.20
N LEU A 191 -15.59 -27.76 2.30
CA LEU A 191 -15.85 -28.98 3.07
C LEU A 191 -17.31 -29.03 3.53
N LYS A 192 -17.84 -27.94 4.08
CA LYS A 192 -19.24 -27.86 4.51
C LYS A 192 -20.24 -28.08 3.36
N LYS A 193 -19.91 -27.66 2.13
CA LYS A 193 -20.73 -27.94 0.94
C LYS A 193 -20.61 -29.39 0.50
N ALA A 194 -19.41 -29.97 0.55
CA ALA A 194 -19.17 -31.37 0.24
C ALA A 194 -19.92 -32.29 1.22
N GLN A 195 -19.82 -32.02 2.53
CA GLN A 195 -20.54 -32.75 3.59
C GLN A 195 -22.05 -32.73 3.38
N LYS A 196 -22.65 -31.57 3.06
CA LYS A 196 -24.08 -31.49 2.72
C LYS A 196 -24.47 -32.30 1.49
N THR A 197 -23.54 -32.50 0.56
CA THR A 197 -23.77 -33.31 -0.64
C THR A 197 -23.70 -34.80 -0.30
N LEU A 198 -22.71 -35.21 0.51
CA LEU A 198 -22.56 -36.57 1.00
C LEU A 198 -23.74 -37.00 1.88
N GLN A 199 -24.19 -36.13 2.79
CA GLN A 199 -25.34 -36.39 3.64
C GLN A 199 -26.61 -36.78 2.84
N ARG A 200 -26.83 -36.16 1.67
CA ARG A 200 -27.96 -36.52 0.80
C ARG A 200 -27.84 -37.93 0.24
N TYR A 201 -26.62 -38.40 -0.04
CA TYR A 201 -26.39 -39.77 -0.49
C TYR A 201 -26.50 -40.75 0.67
N GLU A 202 -25.98 -40.41 1.84
CA GLU A 202 -26.09 -41.22 3.06
C GLU A 202 -27.55 -41.43 3.46
N GLU A 203 -28.37 -40.36 3.45
CA GLU A 203 -29.81 -40.45 3.69
C GLU A 203 -30.53 -41.27 2.62
N LYS A 204 -30.10 -41.17 1.35
CA LYS A 204 -30.69 -41.91 0.24
C LYS A 204 -30.38 -43.41 0.28
N PHE A 205 -29.16 -43.78 0.63
CA PHE A 205 -28.69 -45.16 0.60
C PHE A 205 -28.66 -45.83 1.99
N GLY A 206 -28.95 -45.08 3.05
CA GLY A 206 -28.99 -45.59 4.43
C GLY A 206 -27.63 -46.08 4.95
N GLN A 207 -26.54 -45.59 4.38
CA GLN A 207 -25.18 -46.03 4.65
C GLN A 207 -24.25 -44.82 4.77
N ASP A 208 -23.29 -44.88 5.70
CA ASP A 208 -22.25 -43.87 5.87
C ASP A 208 -21.29 -43.83 4.67
N SER A 209 -20.86 -42.62 4.26
CA SER A 209 -20.01 -42.46 3.07
C SER A 209 -18.63 -43.12 3.20
N GLU A 210 -18.05 -43.17 4.40
CA GLU A 210 -16.76 -43.84 4.62
C GLU A 210 -16.90 -45.35 4.47
N ALA A 211 -17.94 -45.93 5.10
CA ALA A 211 -18.23 -47.35 5.01
C ALA A 211 -18.55 -47.77 3.56
N PHE A 212 -19.36 -46.97 2.86
CA PHE A 212 -19.68 -47.16 1.45
C PHE A 212 -18.42 -47.13 0.58
N TYR A 213 -17.55 -46.14 0.77
CA TYR A 213 -16.37 -45.96 -0.08
C TYR A 213 -15.36 -47.12 0.08
N LYS A 214 -15.19 -47.66 1.29
CA LYS A 214 -14.37 -48.86 1.52
C LYS A 214 -14.91 -50.08 0.76
N GLN A 215 -16.23 -50.28 0.75
CA GLN A 215 -16.87 -51.37 -0.01
C GLN A 215 -16.77 -51.14 -1.52
N TYR A 216 -16.93 -49.89 -1.97
CA TYR A 216 -16.78 -49.52 -3.37
C TYR A 216 -15.36 -49.81 -3.90
N GLN A 217 -14.32 -49.50 -3.12
CA GLN A 217 -12.94 -49.84 -3.46
C GLN A 217 -12.68 -51.36 -3.50
N ALA A 218 -13.44 -52.16 -2.74
CA ALA A 218 -13.35 -53.61 -2.74
C ALA A 218 -14.06 -54.28 -3.94
N GLY A 219 -14.76 -53.51 -4.79
CA GLY A 219 -15.40 -54.00 -6.03
C GLY A 219 -16.86 -54.44 -5.89
N ASP A 220 -17.52 -54.17 -4.76
CA ASP A 220 -18.82 -54.77 -4.38
C ASP A 220 -20.05 -54.20 -5.12
N PHE A 221 -19.88 -53.21 -6.02
CA PHE A 221 -21.01 -52.41 -6.54
C PHE A 221 -21.21 -52.34 -8.07
N GLY A 222 -20.47 -53.10 -8.87
CA GLY A 222 -20.72 -53.22 -10.33
C GLY A 222 -20.77 -51.87 -11.08
N GLU A 223 -21.61 -51.76 -12.13
CA GLU A 223 -21.77 -50.55 -12.97
C GLU A 223 -22.83 -49.55 -12.46
N ASP A 224 -23.11 -49.48 -11.15
CA ASP A 224 -24.09 -48.52 -10.61
C ASP A 224 -23.58 -47.07 -10.73
N GLU A 225 -24.07 -46.36 -11.75
CA GLU A 225 -23.71 -44.97 -12.07
C GLU A 225 -23.97 -43.98 -10.93
N GLU A 226 -24.92 -44.25 -10.05
CA GLU A 226 -25.23 -43.36 -8.94
C GLU A 226 -24.28 -43.57 -7.76
N ARG A 227 -23.91 -44.82 -7.48
CA ARG A 227 -22.85 -45.16 -6.53
C ARG A 227 -21.47 -44.68 -7.01
N LYS A 228 -21.19 -44.74 -8.31
CA LYS A 228 -19.97 -44.11 -8.90
C LYS A 228 -19.92 -42.61 -8.63
N LYS A 229 -21.04 -41.90 -8.78
CA LYS A 229 -21.12 -40.46 -8.47
C LYS A 229 -20.94 -40.17 -6.99
N TRP A 230 -21.48 -41.01 -6.10
CA TRP A 230 -21.27 -40.87 -4.66
C TRP A 230 -19.80 -41.10 -4.29
N ALA A 231 -19.16 -42.13 -4.83
CA ALA A 231 -17.74 -42.41 -4.62
C ALA A 231 -16.86 -41.25 -5.09
N ALA A 232 -17.11 -40.70 -6.29
CA ALA A 232 -16.40 -39.52 -6.80
C ALA A 232 -16.58 -38.28 -5.90
N LYS A 233 -17.77 -38.09 -5.31
CA LYS A 233 -18.03 -37.00 -4.36
C LYS A 233 -17.33 -37.21 -3.02
N TYR A 234 -17.17 -38.45 -2.59
CA TYR A 234 -16.41 -38.78 -1.39
C TYR A 234 -14.90 -38.62 -1.62
N GLU A 235 -14.38 -38.94 -2.80
CA GLU A 235 -13.00 -38.62 -3.20
C GLU A 235 -12.75 -37.11 -3.19
N GLU A 236 -13.67 -36.31 -3.74
CA GLU A 236 -13.62 -34.85 -3.69
C GLU A 236 -13.59 -34.34 -2.23
N TYR A 237 -14.42 -34.93 -1.36
CA TYR A 237 -14.40 -34.64 0.07
C TYR A 237 -13.06 -34.96 0.73
N LEU A 238 -12.49 -36.16 0.49
CA LEU A 238 -11.19 -36.56 1.04
C LEU A 238 -10.05 -35.66 0.54
N GLY A 239 -10.13 -35.22 -0.73
CA GLY A 239 -9.19 -34.27 -1.32
C GLY A 239 -9.22 -32.89 -0.67
N ILE A 240 -10.28 -32.54 0.06
CA ILE A 240 -10.40 -31.30 0.84
C ILE A 240 -10.09 -31.56 2.32
N ALA A 241 -10.62 -32.64 2.89
CA ALA A 241 -10.54 -32.94 4.32
C ALA A 241 -9.10 -33.15 4.79
N LYS A 242 -8.32 -33.98 4.07
CA LYS A 242 -6.94 -34.31 4.47
C LYS A 242 -6.01 -33.08 4.44
N PRO A 243 -5.94 -32.28 3.36
CA PRO A 243 -5.14 -31.06 3.37
C PRO A 243 -5.59 -30.06 4.42
N LEU A 244 -6.90 -29.94 4.66
CA LEU A 244 -7.43 -29.03 5.68
C LEU A 244 -6.99 -29.43 7.09
N GLU A 245 -7.04 -30.72 7.43
CA GLU A 245 -6.58 -31.22 8.73
C GLU A 245 -5.09 -30.95 8.94
N GLN A 246 -4.26 -31.22 7.92
CA GLN A 246 -2.83 -30.93 7.95
C GLN A 246 -2.56 -29.42 8.15
N MET A 247 -3.23 -28.57 7.36
CA MET A 247 -3.08 -27.12 7.47
C MET A 247 -3.56 -26.58 8.82
N LYS A 248 -4.62 -27.15 9.41
CA LYS A 248 -5.09 -26.76 10.74
C LYS A 248 -4.07 -27.08 11.81
N LYS A 249 -3.43 -28.24 11.72
CA LYS A 249 -2.35 -28.63 12.64
C LYS A 249 -1.14 -27.69 12.52
N GLU A 250 -0.76 -27.31 11.31
CA GLU A 250 0.28 -26.29 11.09
C GLU A 250 -0.13 -24.93 11.68
N ALA A 251 -1.42 -24.57 11.56
CA ALA A 251 -1.94 -23.30 12.05
C ALA A 251 -1.98 -23.17 13.58
N GLU A 252 -1.91 -24.27 14.33
CA GLU A 252 -1.76 -24.24 15.80
C GLU A 252 -0.47 -23.52 16.24
N GLY A 253 0.56 -23.50 15.38
CA GLY A 253 1.82 -22.80 15.62
C GLY A 253 1.85 -21.35 15.14
N PHE A 254 0.77 -20.83 14.53
CA PHE A 254 0.76 -19.46 14.01
C PHE A 254 0.68 -18.43 15.14
N GLY A 255 1.56 -17.44 15.09
CA GLY A 255 1.67 -16.37 16.09
C GLY A 255 2.01 -15.02 15.48
N SER A 256 2.25 -14.02 16.34
CA SER A 256 2.92 -12.79 15.92
C SER A 256 4.38 -13.09 15.56
N ALA A 257 4.90 -12.40 14.56
CA ALA A 257 6.31 -12.42 14.22
C ALA A 257 7.10 -11.77 15.35
N LYS A 258 8.09 -12.48 15.92
CA LYS A 258 8.87 -12.03 17.08
C LYS A 258 10.28 -11.59 16.70
N ARG A 259 10.88 -12.20 15.68
CA ARG A 259 12.23 -11.85 15.18
C ARG A 259 12.10 -11.11 13.85
N LEU A 260 12.36 -9.80 13.86
CA LEU A 260 12.24 -8.94 12.68
C LEU A 260 13.63 -8.52 12.17
N ALA A 261 13.80 -8.52 10.85
CA ALA A 261 15.00 -8.00 10.20
C ALA A 261 14.67 -6.82 9.29
N PHE A 262 15.24 -5.65 9.55
CA PHE A 262 15.11 -4.48 8.69
C PHE A 262 16.36 -4.32 7.83
N ILE A 263 16.21 -4.36 6.51
CA ILE A 263 17.31 -4.21 5.57
C ILE A 263 17.32 -2.79 5.04
N GLN A 264 18.38 -2.05 5.34
CA GLN A 264 18.55 -0.66 4.92
C GLN A 264 19.05 -0.55 3.48
N CYS A 265 18.81 0.62 2.89
CA CYS A 265 19.34 1.00 1.57
C CYS A 265 18.87 0.08 0.43
N VAL A 266 17.64 -0.44 0.48
CA VAL A 266 17.10 -1.29 -0.60
C VAL A 266 16.78 -0.40 -1.80
N GLY A 267 17.61 -0.50 -2.85
CA GLY A 267 17.53 0.37 -4.04
C GLY A 267 18.19 1.74 -3.88
N SER A 268 18.60 2.14 -2.67
CA SER A 268 19.35 3.39 -2.40
C SER A 268 20.82 3.13 -2.21
N ARG A 269 21.67 4.13 -2.49
CA ARG A 269 23.14 4.00 -2.41
C ARG A 269 23.62 2.75 -3.16
N ASP A 270 22.95 2.45 -4.27
CA ASP A 270 23.18 1.31 -5.14
C ASP A 270 23.36 1.83 -6.57
N PHE A 271 24.58 1.68 -7.11
CA PHE A 271 24.91 2.14 -8.45
C PHE A 271 24.14 1.41 -9.56
N ARG A 272 23.49 0.28 -9.27
CA ARG A 272 22.57 -0.40 -10.20
C ARG A 272 21.24 0.35 -10.35
N PHE A 273 20.88 1.17 -9.36
CA PHE A 273 19.59 1.84 -9.24
C PHE A 273 19.79 3.31 -8.87
N TYR A 274 19.55 3.70 -7.61
CA TYR A 274 19.72 5.06 -7.14
C TYR A 274 21.02 5.21 -6.35
N PRO A 275 21.98 6.02 -6.82
CA PRO A 275 23.26 6.22 -6.12
C PRO A 275 23.12 7.13 -4.89
N PHE A 276 21.98 7.79 -4.71
CA PHE A 276 21.71 8.69 -3.59
C PHE A 276 21.11 7.96 -2.37
N CYS A 277 21.08 8.68 -1.24
CA CYS A 277 20.41 8.25 -0.01
C CYS A 277 18.96 8.75 -0.01
N SER A 278 18.01 7.92 0.39
CA SER A 278 16.58 8.31 0.41
C SER A 278 16.18 9.22 1.57
N GLY A 279 17.13 9.72 2.36
CA GLY A 279 16.89 10.67 3.47
C GLY A 279 16.22 10.08 4.71
N TYR A 280 15.11 9.34 4.55
CA TYR A 280 14.25 8.91 5.65
C TYR A 280 14.45 7.44 6.08
N CYS A 281 15.11 6.61 5.26
CA CYS A 281 15.03 5.14 5.38
C CYS A 281 15.46 4.58 6.76
N CYS A 282 16.53 5.13 7.33
CA CYS A 282 17.02 4.70 8.64
C CYS A 282 16.03 5.01 9.77
N MET A 283 15.38 6.17 9.71
CA MET A 283 14.53 6.64 10.80
C MET A 283 13.16 5.96 10.81
N HIS A 284 12.56 5.67 9.64
CA HIS A 284 11.29 4.93 9.64
C HIS A 284 11.48 3.48 10.09
N SER A 285 12.59 2.81 9.75
CA SER A 285 12.83 1.44 10.24
C SER A 285 13.01 1.39 11.75
N ILE A 286 13.70 2.38 12.34
CA ILE A 286 13.78 2.50 13.81
C ILE A 286 12.40 2.75 14.40
N LYS A 287 11.60 3.64 13.78
CA LYS A 287 10.24 3.93 14.21
C LYS A 287 9.33 2.69 14.15
N GLU A 288 9.31 1.99 13.02
CA GLU A 288 8.55 0.76 12.81
C GLU A 288 8.96 -0.33 13.79
N ALA A 289 10.26 -0.53 14.02
CA ALA A 289 10.77 -1.49 14.99
C ALA A 289 10.35 -1.16 16.44
N ILE A 290 10.39 0.12 16.83
CA ILE A 290 9.90 0.56 18.15
C ILE A 290 8.38 0.32 18.27
N ILE A 291 7.59 0.70 17.26
CA ILE A 291 6.13 0.52 17.28
C ILE A 291 5.76 -0.96 17.33
N ALA A 292 6.47 -1.82 16.57
CA ALA A 292 6.29 -3.26 16.64
C ALA A 292 6.52 -3.79 18.07
N HIS A 293 7.56 -3.28 18.76
CA HIS A 293 7.83 -3.61 20.16
C HIS A 293 6.79 -3.06 21.14
N GLU A 294 6.26 -1.87 20.91
CA GLU A 294 5.19 -1.29 21.73
C GLU A 294 3.87 -2.07 21.60
N HIS A 295 3.56 -2.57 20.39
CA HIS A 295 2.38 -3.39 20.14
C HIS A 295 2.55 -4.83 20.64
N GLU A 296 3.75 -5.41 20.43
CA GLU A 296 4.09 -6.79 20.76
C GLU A 296 5.45 -6.82 21.49
N PRO A 297 5.46 -6.73 22.84
CA PRO A 297 6.69 -6.55 23.64
C PRO A 297 7.72 -7.68 23.57
N GLU A 298 7.33 -8.85 23.04
CA GLU A 298 8.25 -9.97 22.81
C GLU A 298 9.05 -9.82 21.51
N THR A 299 8.76 -8.80 20.69
CA THR A 299 9.48 -8.60 19.44
C THR A 299 10.90 -8.10 19.68
N THR A 300 11.82 -8.62 18.86
CA THR A 300 13.21 -8.20 18.75
C THR A 300 13.49 -7.89 17.29
N SER A 301 14.23 -6.80 17.07
CA SER A 301 14.48 -6.30 15.72
C SER A 301 15.98 -6.16 15.47
N THR A 302 16.44 -6.62 14.32
CA THR A 302 17.81 -6.37 13.84
C THR A 302 17.76 -5.45 12.64
N ILE A 303 18.42 -4.29 12.73
CA ILE A 303 18.52 -3.33 11.64
C ILE A 303 19.89 -3.49 10.98
N PHE A 304 19.90 -3.99 9.75
CA PHE A 304 21.09 -4.18 8.92
C PHE A 304 21.34 -2.95 8.06
N GLY A 305 22.45 -2.25 8.30
CA GLY A 305 22.81 -1.08 7.50
C GLY A 305 24.31 -0.84 7.38
N MET A 306 24.71 -0.14 6.32
CA MET A 306 26.10 0.33 6.16
C MET A 306 26.43 1.44 7.17
N ASP A 307 25.49 2.38 7.30
CA ASP A 307 25.50 3.50 8.23
C ASP A 307 24.07 3.72 8.71
N ILE A 308 23.88 4.11 9.98
CA ILE A 308 22.57 4.56 10.49
C ILE A 308 22.56 6.08 10.47
N ARG A 309 21.78 6.67 9.57
CA ARG A 309 21.70 8.13 9.37
C ARG A 309 20.54 8.72 10.17
N ALA A 310 20.80 9.02 11.43
CA ALA A 310 19.87 9.68 12.34
C ALA A 310 20.08 11.20 12.31
N VAL A 311 19.83 11.81 11.14
CA VAL A 311 20.09 13.22 10.88
C VAL A 311 18.84 14.07 11.14
N GLY A 312 18.83 14.81 12.25
CA GLY A 312 17.68 15.60 12.67
C GLY A 312 17.69 15.86 14.17
N LYS A 313 16.92 16.84 14.64
CA LYS A 313 16.83 17.14 16.07
C LYS A 313 16.11 16.01 16.79
N GLY A 314 16.79 15.35 17.73
CA GLY A 314 16.22 14.24 18.51
C GLY A 314 16.37 12.86 17.86
N PHE A 315 16.91 12.76 16.65
CA PHE A 315 16.96 11.49 15.90
C PHE A 315 18.01 10.53 16.47
N GLU A 316 19.14 11.03 16.93
CA GLU A 316 20.17 10.21 17.58
C GLU A 316 19.66 9.64 18.91
N GLU A 317 18.99 10.48 19.71
CA GLU A 317 18.33 10.07 20.94
C GLU A 317 17.24 9.01 20.68
N TYR A 318 16.50 9.16 19.58
CA TYR A 318 15.50 8.17 19.14
C TYR A 318 16.14 6.82 18.78
N LYS A 319 17.28 6.84 18.07
CA LYS A 319 18.07 5.63 17.77
C LYS A 319 18.56 4.95 19.05
N ILE A 320 19.11 5.73 20.00
CA ILE A 320 19.58 5.24 21.30
C ILE A 320 18.42 4.61 22.08
N ARG A 321 17.26 5.27 22.10
CA ARG A 321 16.04 4.75 22.73
C ARG A 321 15.67 3.38 22.18
N GLY A 322 15.65 3.24 20.84
CA GLY A 322 15.35 1.97 20.18
C GLY A 322 16.24 0.82 20.64
N GLY A 323 17.56 1.06 20.75
CA GLY A 323 18.50 0.04 21.21
C GLY A 323 18.39 -0.29 22.71
N ASN A 324 18.13 0.72 23.55
CA ASN A 324 18.10 0.54 25.00
C ASN A 324 16.75 0.03 25.54
N GLN A 325 15.65 0.33 24.86
CA GLN A 325 14.30 0.16 25.39
C GLN A 325 13.35 -0.66 24.51
N SER A 326 13.73 -0.94 23.24
CA SER A 326 12.81 -1.57 22.28
C SER A 326 13.39 -2.80 21.58
N GLY A 327 14.41 -3.43 22.16
CA GLY A 327 14.98 -4.68 21.63
C GLY A 327 15.60 -4.56 20.24
N ILE A 328 16.09 -3.38 19.86
CA ILE A 328 16.70 -3.15 18.55
C ILE A 328 18.22 -3.40 18.60
N THR A 329 18.70 -4.28 17.74
CA THR A 329 20.12 -4.49 17.47
C THR A 329 20.51 -3.82 16.16
N TYR A 330 21.56 -3.00 16.17
CA TYR A 330 22.09 -2.36 14.96
C TYR A 330 23.31 -3.12 14.43
N THR A 331 23.16 -3.78 13.30
CA THR A 331 24.20 -4.60 12.67
C THR A 331 24.81 -3.86 11.49
N ARG A 332 26.12 -3.65 11.54
CA ARG A 332 26.86 -2.99 10.45
C ARG A 332 27.23 -3.99 9.37
N GLY A 333 26.38 -4.11 8.38
CA GLY A 333 26.56 -5.00 7.23
C GLY A 333 25.50 -4.76 6.18
N ARG A 334 25.87 -4.82 4.90
CA ARG A 334 24.90 -4.88 3.80
C ARG A 334 24.54 -6.35 3.59
N VAL A 335 23.24 -6.65 3.59
CA VAL A 335 22.75 -8.01 3.33
C VAL A 335 23.12 -8.42 1.91
N ALA A 336 23.69 -9.61 1.78
CA ALA A 336 24.09 -10.21 0.51
C ALA A 336 22.89 -10.86 -0.18
N GLU A 337 22.19 -11.76 0.52
CA GLU A 337 21.03 -12.47 0.00
C GLU A 337 20.07 -12.90 1.12
N ILE A 338 18.85 -13.27 0.72
CA ILE A 338 17.83 -13.86 1.58
C ILE A 338 17.41 -15.18 0.97
N VAL A 339 17.39 -16.25 1.77
CA VAL A 339 16.88 -17.56 1.35
C VAL A 339 15.71 -17.98 2.21
N GLU A 340 14.91 -18.92 1.72
CA GLU A 340 13.74 -19.41 2.45
C GLU A 340 14.14 -20.58 3.34
N GLY A 341 13.84 -20.47 4.63
CA GLY A 341 13.98 -21.52 5.63
C GLY A 341 12.68 -22.29 5.86
N GLU A 342 12.61 -22.99 6.99
CA GLU A 342 11.40 -23.70 7.39
C GLU A 342 10.25 -22.72 7.69
N ASN A 343 9.00 -23.15 7.50
CA ASN A 343 7.80 -22.33 7.78
C ASN A 343 7.79 -20.95 7.11
N HIS A 344 8.42 -20.82 5.93
CA HIS A 344 8.58 -19.57 5.18
C HIS A 344 9.39 -18.49 5.92
N ASN A 345 10.19 -18.86 6.93
CA ASN A 345 11.06 -17.93 7.63
C ASN A 345 12.23 -17.50 6.73
N PRO A 346 12.44 -16.21 6.48
CA PRO A 346 13.62 -15.74 5.75
C PRO A 346 14.91 -15.91 6.56
N ILE A 347 15.94 -16.45 5.92
CA ILE A 347 17.31 -16.52 6.43
C ILE A 347 18.15 -15.47 5.70
N VAL A 348 18.71 -14.53 6.47
CA VAL A 348 19.47 -13.37 5.97
C VAL A 348 20.96 -13.67 6.03
N PHE A 349 21.64 -13.61 4.89
CA PHE A 349 23.10 -13.76 4.78
C PHE A 349 23.78 -12.40 4.67
N TYR A 350 24.76 -12.13 5.53
CA TYR A 350 25.44 -10.83 5.57
C TYR A 350 26.85 -10.94 6.13
N GLU A 351 27.71 -9.96 5.83
CA GLU A 351 28.98 -9.79 6.51
C GLU A 351 28.82 -8.82 7.69
N ASP A 352 29.15 -9.28 8.89
CA ASP A 352 29.36 -8.39 10.03
C ASP A 352 30.72 -7.72 9.89
N THR A 353 30.72 -6.46 9.47
CA THR A 353 31.96 -5.73 9.18
C THR A 353 32.76 -5.37 10.44
N ARG A 354 32.16 -5.44 11.64
CA ARG A 354 32.89 -5.22 12.90
C ARG A 354 33.68 -6.46 13.28
N GLU A 355 33.09 -7.63 13.09
CA GLU A 355 33.74 -8.91 13.36
C GLU A 355 34.53 -9.48 12.17
N ARG A 356 34.30 -8.95 10.96
CA ARG A 356 34.85 -9.44 9.69
C ARG A 356 34.50 -10.91 9.45
N ARG A 357 33.23 -11.25 9.68
CA ARG A 357 32.71 -12.62 9.53
C ARG A 357 31.41 -12.60 8.74
N VAL A 358 31.30 -13.56 7.83
CA VAL A 358 30.03 -13.88 7.19
C VAL A 358 29.16 -14.64 8.18
N LYS A 359 27.93 -14.19 8.36
CA LYS A 359 26.92 -14.75 9.25
C LYS A 359 25.62 -14.98 8.49
N SER A 360 24.80 -15.86 9.03
CA SER A 360 23.43 -16.08 8.60
C SER A 360 22.52 -16.16 9.81
N GLU A 361 21.39 -15.47 9.76
CA GLU A 361 20.40 -15.49 10.85
C GLU A 361 18.99 -15.68 10.29
N GLU A 362 18.18 -16.47 10.99
CA GLU A 362 16.78 -16.70 10.67
C GLU A 362 15.87 -15.68 11.37
N PHE A 363 14.85 -15.21 10.65
CA PHE A 363 13.86 -14.25 11.11
C PHE A 363 12.45 -14.72 10.78
N ASP A 364 11.47 -14.25 11.55
CA ASP A 364 10.06 -14.50 11.28
C ASP A 364 9.55 -13.63 10.12
N MET A 365 10.17 -12.45 9.94
CA MET A 365 9.86 -11.50 8.88
C MET A 365 11.05 -10.61 8.55
N VAL A 366 11.25 -10.33 7.26
CA VAL A 366 12.19 -9.32 6.76
C VAL A 366 11.42 -8.14 6.19
N ILE A 367 11.84 -6.94 6.56
CA ILE A 367 11.31 -5.65 6.13
C ILE A 367 12.37 -4.95 5.27
N LEU A 368 12.05 -4.69 4.02
CA LEU A 368 12.89 -4.01 3.05
C LEU A 368 12.65 -2.49 3.10
N ALA A 369 13.62 -1.72 3.62
CA ALA A 369 13.56 -0.26 3.62
C ALA A 369 13.88 0.28 2.22
N THR A 370 12.84 0.35 1.39
CA THR A 370 12.91 0.71 -0.04
C THR A 370 13.20 2.19 -0.27
N ALA A 371 13.89 2.45 -1.38
CA ALA A 371 14.28 3.79 -1.77
C ALA A 371 13.07 4.67 -2.12
N CYS A 372 13.23 5.98 -1.89
CA CYS A 372 12.42 7.02 -2.46
C CYS A 372 12.67 7.07 -3.96
N ALA A 373 11.67 6.72 -4.75
CA ALA A 373 11.69 6.80 -6.20
C ALA A 373 10.82 7.97 -6.67
N PRO A 374 11.15 8.64 -7.78
CA PRO A 374 10.24 9.61 -8.37
C PRO A 374 8.89 8.97 -8.66
N THR A 375 7.79 9.70 -8.40
CA THR A 375 6.46 9.17 -8.65
C THR A 375 6.23 8.88 -10.14
N LYS A 376 5.59 7.76 -10.48
CA LYS A 376 5.40 7.29 -11.87
C LYS A 376 4.83 8.34 -12.83
N GLY A 377 4.02 9.28 -12.33
CA GLY A 377 3.40 10.34 -13.11
C GLY A 377 4.26 11.58 -13.37
N ILE A 378 5.41 11.72 -12.71
CA ILE A 378 6.18 12.98 -12.69
C ILE A 378 6.69 13.38 -14.07
N ALA A 379 7.12 12.43 -14.90
CA ALA A 379 7.60 12.72 -16.25
C ALA A 379 6.50 13.27 -17.18
N THR A 380 5.27 12.81 -17.01
CA THR A 380 4.12 13.34 -17.75
C THR A 380 3.76 14.73 -17.23
N LEU A 381 3.71 14.91 -15.90
CA LEU A 381 3.44 16.20 -15.28
C LEU A 381 4.50 17.25 -15.68
N ALA A 382 5.78 16.87 -15.70
CA ALA A 382 6.87 17.74 -16.10
C ALA A 382 6.71 18.24 -17.55
N LYS A 383 6.32 17.35 -18.46
CA LYS A 383 5.99 17.72 -19.85
C LYS A 383 4.79 18.66 -19.92
N THR A 384 3.74 18.41 -19.14
CA THR A 384 2.54 19.26 -19.09
C THR A 384 2.86 20.66 -18.56
N LEU A 385 3.79 20.77 -17.60
CA LEU A 385 4.21 22.03 -16.98
C LEU A 385 5.36 22.73 -17.72
N GLY A 386 6.06 22.03 -18.62
CA GLY A 386 7.26 22.54 -19.28
C GLY A 386 8.50 22.63 -18.39
N ILE A 387 8.52 21.93 -17.24
CA ILE A 387 9.65 21.93 -16.30
C ILE A 387 10.62 20.78 -16.61
N GLU A 388 11.88 20.95 -16.22
CA GLU A 388 12.90 19.91 -16.35
C GLU A 388 12.95 19.02 -15.10
N LEU A 389 13.35 17.76 -15.31
CA LEU A 389 13.72 16.83 -14.25
C LEU A 389 15.25 16.69 -14.19
N ASP A 390 15.77 16.32 -13.02
CA ASP A 390 17.17 15.98 -12.84
C ASP A 390 17.49 14.57 -13.41
N ASP A 391 18.75 14.17 -13.31
CA ASP A 391 19.23 12.87 -13.81
C ASP A 391 18.56 11.67 -13.12
N TYR A 392 17.88 11.89 -11.99
CA TYR A 392 17.22 10.87 -11.19
C TYR A 392 15.70 10.89 -11.31
N GLY A 393 15.12 11.87 -12.01
CA GLY A 393 13.69 11.99 -12.27
C GLY A 393 12.93 12.87 -11.28
N PHE A 394 13.60 13.58 -10.38
CA PHE A 394 12.98 14.60 -9.52
C PHE A 394 12.95 15.96 -10.22
N VAL A 395 12.11 16.89 -9.76
CA VAL A 395 12.04 18.22 -10.37
C VAL A 395 13.35 18.95 -10.17
N LYS A 396 13.95 19.41 -11.27
CA LYS A 396 15.25 20.09 -11.27
C LYS A 396 15.14 21.48 -10.65
N THR A 397 15.97 21.72 -9.64
CA THR A 397 16.12 23.01 -8.95
C THR A 397 17.58 23.47 -8.97
N SER A 398 17.86 24.61 -8.34
CA SER A 398 19.21 25.15 -8.15
C SER A 398 19.55 25.23 -6.66
N PRO A 399 20.81 25.00 -6.22
CA PRO A 399 21.20 25.12 -4.82
C PRO A 399 20.91 26.49 -4.17
N VAL A 400 20.87 27.57 -4.97
CA VAL A 400 20.55 28.93 -4.48
C VAL A 400 19.05 29.25 -4.51
N SER A 401 18.26 28.41 -5.17
CA SER A 401 16.82 28.55 -5.37
C SER A 401 16.14 27.17 -5.29
N PRO A 402 16.15 26.53 -4.10
CA PRO A 402 15.83 25.10 -3.94
C PRO A 402 14.34 24.75 -4.05
N VAL A 403 13.48 25.75 -4.28
CA VAL A 403 12.04 25.55 -4.49
C VAL A 403 11.57 26.09 -5.84
N ASP A 404 12.45 26.76 -6.60
CA ASP A 404 12.13 27.29 -7.92
C ASP A 404 12.46 26.20 -8.96
N SER A 405 11.49 25.89 -9.82
CA SER A 405 11.72 24.99 -10.96
C SER A 405 12.46 25.72 -12.09
N THR A 406 12.70 25.03 -13.21
CA THR A 406 13.28 25.66 -14.41
C THR A 406 12.35 26.65 -15.12
N VAL A 407 11.07 26.70 -14.75
CA VAL A 407 10.08 27.63 -15.32
C VAL A 407 9.68 28.68 -14.28
N PRO A 408 9.84 29.99 -14.56
CA PRO A 408 9.41 31.05 -13.67
C PRO A 408 7.91 30.95 -13.32
N GLY A 409 7.58 31.12 -12.04
CA GLY A 409 6.21 31.00 -11.53
C GLY A 409 5.75 29.57 -11.24
N ILE A 410 6.58 28.56 -11.53
CA ILE A 410 6.36 27.17 -11.15
C ILE A 410 7.41 26.78 -10.09
N PHE A 411 6.93 26.30 -8.95
CA PHE A 411 7.72 25.94 -7.78
C PHE A 411 7.56 24.45 -7.47
N VAL A 412 8.40 23.91 -6.59
CA VAL A 412 8.35 22.51 -6.14
C VAL A 412 8.55 22.42 -4.63
N CYS A 413 7.94 21.44 -3.98
CA CYS A 413 8.23 21.09 -2.59
C CYS A 413 8.03 19.60 -2.29
N GLY A 414 8.59 19.17 -1.16
CA GLY A 414 8.54 17.80 -0.68
C GLY A 414 9.30 16.84 -1.58
N CYS A 415 8.97 15.56 -1.49
CA CYS A 415 9.68 14.51 -2.23
C CYS A 415 9.55 14.57 -3.77
N ALA A 416 8.82 15.53 -4.32
CA ALA A 416 8.87 15.82 -5.75
C ALA A 416 10.18 16.49 -6.17
N GLU A 417 10.86 17.17 -5.24
CA GLU A 417 12.15 17.83 -5.45
C GLU A 417 13.33 16.91 -5.11
N SER A 418 13.29 16.23 -3.97
CA SER A 418 14.32 15.25 -3.59
C SER A 418 13.88 14.40 -2.38
N PRO A 419 14.50 13.25 -2.11
CA PRO A 419 14.17 12.44 -0.93
C PRO A 419 14.42 13.18 0.40
N MET A 420 13.37 13.32 1.20
CA MET A 420 13.41 14.03 2.48
C MET A 420 12.39 13.48 3.49
N ASP A 421 12.43 13.97 4.72
CA ASP A 421 11.44 13.63 5.74
C ASP A 421 10.24 14.61 5.76
N VAL A 422 9.29 14.34 6.65
CA VAL A 422 8.07 15.16 6.77
C VAL A 422 8.37 16.58 7.28
N PRO A 423 9.15 16.81 8.36
CA PRO A 423 9.55 18.15 8.78
C PRO A 423 10.18 18.99 7.66
N GLU A 424 11.13 18.42 6.90
CA GLU A 424 11.77 19.09 5.78
C GLU A 424 10.76 19.41 4.66
N SER A 425 9.88 18.46 4.32
CA SER A 425 8.81 18.65 3.34
C SER A 425 7.87 19.81 3.72
N VAL A 426 7.49 19.90 5.00
CA VAL A 426 6.60 20.98 5.51
C VAL A 426 7.31 22.33 5.48
N ALA A 427 8.59 22.37 5.84
CA ALA A 427 9.40 23.59 5.75
C ALA A 427 9.51 24.06 4.29
N GLN A 428 9.84 23.15 3.36
CA GLN A 428 9.97 23.47 1.94
C GLN A 428 8.63 23.89 1.32
N ALA A 429 7.51 23.28 1.72
CA ALA A 429 6.18 23.70 1.28
C ALA A 429 5.84 25.13 1.72
N SER A 430 6.26 25.53 2.93
CA SER A 430 6.10 26.91 3.41
C SER A 430 6.94 27.90 2.60
N SER A 431 8.18 27.52 2.25
CA SER A 431 9.04 28.32 1.37
C SER A 431 8.46 28.46 -0.04
N ALA A 432 7.98 27.37 -0.65
CA ALA A 432 7.34 27.40 -1.96
C ALA A 432 6.06 28.26 -1.96
N ALA A 433 5.25 28.20 -0.90
CA ALA A 433 4.08 29.04 -0.74
C ALA A 433 4.45 30.54 -0.67
N GLN A 434 5.52 30.89 0.06
CA GLN A 434 6.00 32.27 0.14
C GLN A 434 6.49 32.79 -1.22
N ARG A 435 7.21 31.97 -1.98
CA ARG A 435 7.67 32.31 -3.34
C ARG A 435 6.53 32.46 -4.34
N ALA A 436 5.52 31.58 -4.27
CA ALA A 436 4.32 31.71 -5.08
C ALA A 436 3.51 32.97 -4.74
N ALA A 437 3.38 33.31 -3.45
CA ALA A 437 2.71 34.52 -3.00
C ALA A 437 3.39 35.79 -3.50
N GLU A 438 4.73 35.82 -3.55
CA GLU A 438 5.50 36.94 -4.11
C GLU A 438 5.14 37.20 -5.58
N VAL A 439 5.07 36.16 -6.40
CA VAL A 439 4.66 36.27 -7.82
C VAL A 439 3.25 36.84 -7.95
N VAL A 440 2.29 36.30 -7.19
CA VAL A 440 0.88 36.72 -7.25
C VAL A 440 0.70 38.17 -6.75
N ALA A 441 1.44 38.56 -5.71
CA ALA A 441 1.38 39.91 -5.15
C ALA A 441 1.97 40.96 -6.10
N LEU A 442 3.14 40.68 -6.70
CA LEU A 442 3.80 41.61 -7.63
C LEU A 442 2.91 41.93 -8.84
N GLN A 443 2.25 40.92 -9.39
CA GLN A 443 1.32 41.15 -10.49
C GLN A 443 0.09 41.99 -10.12
N SER A 444 -0.43 41.80 -8.91
CA SER A 444 -1.56 42.59 -8.43
C SER A 444 -1.18 44.07 -8.37
N LEU A 445 0.04 44.36 -7.88
CA LEU A 445 0.60 45.70 -7.86
C LEU A 445 0.88 46.27 -9.27
N GLU A 446 1.36 45.46 -10.21
CA GLU A 446 1.57 45.90 -11.59
C GLU A 446 0.25 46.22 -12.30
N LYS A 447 -0.80 45.43 -12.07
CA LYS A 447 -2.15 45.71 -12.58
C LYS A 447 -2.73 46.99 -11.99
N GLU A 448 -2.58 47.22 -10.69
CA GLU A 448 -3.01 48.48 -10.05
C GLU A 448 -2.29 49.69 -10.65
N LYS A 449 -0.97 49.60 -10.86
CA LYS A 449 -0.18 50.66 -11.51
C LYS A 449 -0.55 50.90 -12.97
N ALA A 450 -1.03 49.90 -13.70
CA ALA A 450 -1.45 50.04 -15.09
C ALA A 450 -2.85 50.67 -15.24
N VAL A 451 -3.65 50.66 -14.17
CA VAL A 451 -5.02 51.23 -14.12
C VAL A 451 -5.03 52.66 -13.55
N ALA A 452 -4.05 53.01 -12.71
CA ALA A 452 -3.80 54.36 -12.20
C ALA A 452 -3.07 55.23 -13.23
#